data_AF-A0A350JIX2-F1
#
_entry.id   AF-A0A350JIX2-F1
#
_cell.length_a   1.000
_cell.length_b   1.000
_cell.length_c   1.000
_cell.angle_alpha   90.00
_cell.angle_beta   90.00
_cell.angle_gamma   90.00
#
_symmetry.space_group_name_H-M   'P 1'
#
loop_
_entity.id
_entity.type
_entity.pdbx_description
1 polymer ?
#
loop_
_entity_poly.entity_id
_entity_poly.type
_entity_poly.pdbx_seq_one_letter_code
_entity_poly.pdbx_strand_id
1 'polypeptide(L)'
;MKISGWFQSKTGEEEYLTIGNFFTDSQSGIANINSTSMGRSYYFVDDVCISLDSAFCELVTTKIDPILSEEFRVFPNPTHGIVKIEMESNESVTVQLYSITGERLYERKDVSVDELELDASQFAGEVFILHLVGEDSMVKKKIVKYRQ
;
A
#
# COMPACT_ATOMS: atom_id res chain seq x y z
N MET A 1 -9.93 -18.32 -7.56
CA MET A 1 -11.05 -17.36 -7.63
C MET A 1 -10.60 -16.07 -6.98
N LYS A 2 -10.72 -14.92 -7.65
CA LYS A 2 -10.45 -13.62 -7.05
C LYS A 2 -11.75 -13.13 -6.39
N ILE A 3 -11.68 -12.71 -5.13
CA ILE A 3 -12.80 -12.15 -4.38
C ILE A 3 -12.35 -10.77 -3.90
N SER A 4 -13.21 -9.76 -4.06
CA SER A 4 -12.98 -8.38 -3.58
C SER A 4 -14.31 -7.77 -3.16
N GLY A 5 -14.28 -6.88 -2.17
CA GLY A 5 -15.46 -6.18 -1.68
C GLY A 5 -15.13 -5.17 -0.58
N TRP A 6 -16.13 -4.40 -0.18
CA TRP A 6 -16.06 -3.49 0.97
C TRP A 6 -17.18 -3.84 1.95
N PHE A 7 -16.92 -3.61 3.23
CA PHE A 7 -17.90 -3.78 4.29
C PHE A 7 -17.89 -2.53 5.15
N GLN A 8 -19.05 -1.90 5.33
CA GLN A 8 -19.21 -0.80 6.28
C GLN A 8 -19.81 -1.37 7.56
N SER A 9 -19.10 -1.16 8.66
CA SER A 9 -19.63 -1.51 9.97
C SER A 9 -20.88 -0.69 10.29
N LYS A 10 -21.79 -1.31 11.04
CA LYS A 10 -22.96 -0.66 11.62
C LYS A 10 -22.61 0.23 12.83
N THR A 11 -21.55 -0.10 13.57
CA THR A 11 -21.16 0.61 14.79
C THR A 11 -20.03 1.62 14.54
N GLY A 12 -19.12 1.33 13.60
CA GLY A 12 -18.04 2.24 13.24
C GLY A 12 -16.99 2.40 14.35
N GLU A 13 -16.78 1.38 15.17
CA GLU A 13 -15.84 1.39 16.30
C GLU A 13 -14.80 0.25 16.21
N GLU A 14 -14.81 -0.51 15.12
CA GLU A 14 -13.94 -1.67 14.94
C GLU A 14 -12.53 -1.27 14.53
N GLU A 15 -11.57 -1.69 15.34
CA GLU A 15 -10.14 -1.49 15.08
C GLU A 15 -9.46 -2.73 14.47
N TYR A 16 -10.15 -3.88 14.47
CA TYR A 16 -9.56 -5.17 14.10
C TYR A 16 -10.42 -5.92 13.08
N LEU A 17 -9.76 -6.58 12.13
CA LEU A 17 -10.37 -7.48 11.15
C LEU A 17 -9.98 -8.91 11.48
N THR A 18 -10.96 -9.79 11.53
CA THR A 18 -10.72 -11.23 11.59
C THR A 18 -11.20 -11.87 10.29
N ILE A 19 -10.31 -12.59 9.61
CA ILE A 19 -10.65 -13.37 8.41
C ILE A 19 -10.60 -14.84 8.79
N GLY A 20 -11.69 -15.56 8.57
CA GLY A 20 -11.74 -16.98 8.89
C GLY A 20 -13.07 -17.62 8.54
N ASN A 21 -13.13 -18.93 8.76
CA ASN A 21 -14.37 -19.67 8.80
C ASN A 21 -14.92 -19.61 10.23
N PHE A 22 -16.09 -18.99 10.39
CA PHE A 22 -16.76 -18.84 11.69
C PHE A 22 -17.95 -19.80 11.86
N PHE A 23 -18.13 -20.74 10.92
CA PHE A 23 -19.11 -21.82 11.08
C PHE A 23 -18.59 -22.88 12.06
N THR A 24 -19.50 -23.63 12.68
CA THR A 24 -19.13 -24.80 13.48
C THR A 24 -18.47 -25.87 12.62
N ASP A 25 -17.75 -26.80 13.22
CA ASP A 25 -17.17 -27.95 12.50
C ASP A 25 -18.23 -28.74 11.72
N SER A 26 -19.41 -28.91 12.31
CA SER A 26 -20.56 -29.57 11.68
C SER A 26 -21.16 -28.81 10.50
N GLN A 27 -20.86 -27.52 10.36
CA GLN A 27 -21.28 -26.64 9.28
C GLN A 27 -20.11 -26.25 8.36
N SER A 28 -18.93 -26.81 8.61
CA SER A 28 -17.71 -26.57 7.84
C SER A 28 -17.41 -27.78 6.97
N GLY A 29 -17.31 -27.58 5.65
CA GLY A 29 -16.99 -28.64 4.70
C GLY A 29 -15.67 -28.39 3.99
N ILE A 30 -14.97 -29.46 3.62
CA ILE A 30 -13.80 -29.39 2.73
C ILE A 30 -14.28 -29.68 1.30
N ALA A 31 -14.19 -28.70 0.41
CA ALA A 31 -14.43 -28.89 -1.01
C ALA A 31 -13.11 -29.14 -1.74
N ASN A 32 -12.91 -30.36 -2.25
CA ASN A 32 -11.78 -30.67 -3.11
C ASN A 32 -12.02 -30.13 -4.52
N ILE A 33 -11.39 -29.01 -4.85
CA ILE A 33 -11.52 -28.39 -6.18
C ILE A 33 -10.58 -29.04 -7.21
N ASN A 34 -9.54 -29.74 -6.74
CA ASN A 34 -8.67 -30.55 -7.59
C ASN A 34 -8.21 -31.82 -6.85
N SER A 35 -8.49 -32.99 -7.42
CA SER A 35 -8.19 -34.32 -6.82
C SER A 35 -6.70 -34.66 -6.78
N THR A 36 -5.84 -33.89 -7.45
CA THR A 36 -4.38 -34.08 -7.39
C THR A 36 -3.70 -33.25 -6.29
N SER A 37 -4.44 -32.39 -5.58
CA SER A 37 -3.91 -31.56 -4.49
C SER A 37 -3.77 -32.38 -3.20
N MET A 38 -2.61 -32.31 -2.55
CA MET A 38 -2.29 -32.97 -1.28
C MET A 38 -3.03 -32.37 -0.06
N GLY A 39 -4.29 -31.96 -0.21
CA GLY A 39 -5.11 -31.42 0.88
C GLY A 39 -4.65 -30.06 1.42
N ARG A 40 -3.96 -29.25 0.60
CA ARG A 40 -3.51 -27.91 0.99
C ARG A 40 -4.36 -26.83 0.32
N SER A 41 -4.82 -25.88 1.11
CA SER A 41 -5.44 -24.63 0.66
C SER A 41 -4.57 -23.45 1.10
N TYR A 42 -4.32 -22.51 0.21
CA TYR A 42 -3.68 -21.24 0.53
C TYR A 42 -4.55 -20.10 0.02
N TYR A 43 -4.58 -19.00 0.77
CA TYR A 43 -5.24 -17.76 0.40
C TYR A 43 -4.18 -16.67 0.36
N PHE A 44 -4.09 -15.94 -0.75
CA PHE A 44 -3.37 -14.68 -0.79
C PHE A 44 -4.35 -13.57 -0.47
N VAL A 45 -4.01 -12.75 0.51
CA VAL A 45 -4.81 -11.61 0.96
C VAL A 45 -3.91 -10.40 0.84
N ASP A 46 -4.40 -9.37 0.16
CA ASP A 46 -3.64 -8.17 -0.15
C ASP A 46 -4.57 -6.95 -0.18
N ASP A 47 -4.01 -5.75 -0.09
CA ASP A 47 -4.72 -4.46 -0.09
C ASP A 47 -5.90 -4.40 0.93
N VAL A 48 -5.70 -4.96 2.14
CA VAL A 48 -6.70 -4.91 3.22
C VAL A 48 -6.58 -3.61 4.00
N CYS A 49 -7.71 -2.92 4.16
CA CYS A 49 -7.82 -1.72 4.97
C CYS A 49 -9.02 -1.79 5.93
N ILE A 50 -8.81 -1.26 7.14
CA ILE A 50 -9.85 -0.96 8.12
C ILE A 50 -9.75 0.53 8.41
N SER A 51 -10.85 1.25 8.27
CA SER A 51 -10.89 2.68 8.57
C SER A 51 -12.28 3.09 9.06
N LEU A 52 -12.31 4.12 9.90
CA LEU A 52 -13.53 4.80 10.32
C LEU A 52 -14.21 5.57 9.17
N ASP A 53 -13.46 5.90 8.13
CA ASP A 53 -13.96 6.53 6.91
C ASP A 53 -13.29 5.92 5.68
N SER A 54 -14.12 5.54 4.70
CA SER A 54 -13.73 4.96 3.42
C SER A 54 -12.69 5.77 2.65
N ALA A 55 -12.64 7.10 2.83
CA ALA A 55 -11.66 7.97 2.19
C ALA A 55 -10.21 7.67 2.63
N PHE A 56 -10.01 7.11 3.82
CA PHE A 56 -8.67 6.78 4.32
C PHE A 56 -8.15 5.42 3.86
N CYS A 57 -8.99 4.56 3.25
CA CYS A 57 -8.51 3.27 2.74
C CYS A 57 -7.68 3.38 1.45
N GLU A 58 -7.70 4.53 0.79
CA GLU A 58 -6.73 4.87 -0.26
C GLU A 58 -5.42 5.45 0.30
N LEU A 59 -5.35 5.77 1.60
CA LEU A 59 -4.29 6.55 2.20
C LEU A 59 -3.70 5.87 3.46
N VAL A 60 -2.66 5.04 3.27
CA VAL A 60 -1.93 4.44 4.40
C VAL A 60 -0.93 5.47 4.96
N THR A 61 -1.38 6.33 5.87
CA THR A 61 -0.50 7.14 6.72
C THR A 61 -0.56 6.61 8.15
N THR A 62 0.60 6.41 8.78
CA THR A 62 0.66 6.24 10.23
C THR A 62 0.80 7.64 10.83
N LYS A 63 -0.35 8.18 11.26
CA LYS A 63 -0.53 9.45 12.00
C LYS A 63 -0.35 10.77 11.23
N ILE A 64 -1.36 11.63 11.50
CA ILE A 64 -1.52 13.08 11.33
C ILE A 64 -2.13 13.56 9.99
N ASP A 65 -3.17 14.37 10.19
CA ASP A 65 -4.04 15.18 9.34
C ASP A 65 -4.18 14.88 7.83
N PRO A 66 -5.42 14.86 7.31
CA PRO A 66 -5.71 14.85 5.87
C PRO A 66 -4.95 15.92 5.06
N ILE A 67 -4.52 16.99 5.74
CA ILE A 67 -3.82 18.16 5.21
C ILE A 67 -2.41 17.83 4.67
N LEU A 68 -1.69 16.87 5.27
CA LEU A 68 -0.33 16.51 4.83
C LEU A 68 -0.28 15.80 3.46
N SER A 69 -1.41 15.25 2.99
CA SER A 69 -1.43 14.55 1.69
C SER A 69 -1.38 15.49 0.48
N GLU A 70 -1.73 16.76 0.66
CA GLU A 70 -1.60 17.81 -0.35
C GLU A 70 -0.17 18.36 -0.46
N GLU A 71 0.61 18.29 0.62
CA GLU A 71 2.01 18.75 0.66
C GLU A 71 2.97 17.86 -0.14
N PHE A 72 2.55 16.65 -0.51
CA PHE A 72 3.38 15.67 -1.21
C PHE A 72 2.73 15.17 -2.51
N ARG A 73 3.27 15.61 -3.65
CA ARG A 73 2.75 15.25 -4.97
C ARG A 73 3.76 14.36 -5.70
N VAL A 74 3.28 13.26 -6.28
CA VAL A 74 4.10 12.31 -7.03
C VAL A 74 3.53 12.16 -8.43
N PHE A 75 4.27 12.60 -9.45
CA PHE A 75 3.80 12.60 -10.84
C PHE A 75 4.95 12.50 -11.86
N PRO A 76 4.70 12.02 -13.08
CA PRO A 76 3.45 11.41 -13.52
C PRO A 76 3.23 10.05 -12.87
N ASN A 77 1.97 9.67 -12.69
CA ASN A 77 1.60 8.34 -12.24
C ASN A 77 0.31 7.91 -12.98
N PRO A 78 0.35 6.95 -13.92
CA PRO A 78 1.50 6.10 -14.26
C PRO A 78 2.69 6.83 -14.89
N THR A 79 3.88 6.22 -14.82
CA THR A 79 5.16 6.75 -15.35
C THR A 79 5.81 5.80 -16.38
N HIS A 80 6.71 6.32 -17.21
CA HIS A 80 7.64 5.52 -18.03
C HIS A 80 8.94 5.16 -17.31
N GLY A 81 9.09 5.55 -16.05
CA GLY A 81 10.24 5.22 -15.20
C GLY A 81 10.66 6.38 -14.30
N ILE A 82 10.55 7.62 -14.78
CA ILE A 82 10.96 8.81 -14.03
C ILE A 82 9.73 9.42 -13.35
N VAL A 83 9.82 9.67 -12.05
CA VAL A 83 8.80 10.39 -11.27
C VAL A 83 9.41 11.60 -10.60
N LYS A 84 8.63 12.66 -10.48
CA LYS A 84 8.91 13.82 -9.65
C LYS A 84 8.12 13.70 -8.36
N ILE A 85 8.78 14.05 -7.27
CA ILE A 85 8.24 14.14 -5.93
C ILE A 85 8.35 15.62 -5.54
N GLU A 86 7.22 16.32 -5.51
CA GLU A 86 7.12 17.67 -4.96
C GLU A 86 6.80 17.58 -3.47
N MET A 87 7.48 18.41 -2.69
CA MET A 87 7.41 18.45 -1.23
C MET A 87 7.25 19.91 -0.81
N GLU A 88 6.11 20.27 -0.23
CA GLU A 88 5.89 21.59 0.39
C GLU A 88 6.20 21.54 1.89
N SER A 89 7.41 21.07 2.25
CA SER A 89 7.84 21.01 3.66
C SER A 89 9.28 21.49 3.82
N ASN A 90 9.52 22.27 4.89
CA ASN A 90 10.85 22.72 5.29
C ASN A 90 11.62 21.66 6.09
N GLU A 91 11.01 20.51 6.36
CA GLU A 91 11.61 19.44 7.16
C GLU A 91 12.37 18.45 6.27
N SER A 92 13.44 17.87 6.83
CA SER A 92 14.20 16.83 6.14
C SER A 92 13.44 15.51 6.15
N VAL A 93 13.20 14.92 4.99
CA VAL A 93 12.51 13.63 4.86
C VAL A 93 13.45 12.55 4.33
N THR A 94 13.18 11.31 4.72
CA THR A 94 13.80 10.13 4.11
C THR A 94 12.87 9.57 3.04
N VAL A 95 13.38 9.49 1.81
CA VAL A 95 12.67 8.96 0.65
C VAL A 95 13.09 7.52 0.43
N GLN A 96 12.14 6.59 0.42
CA GLN A 96 12.39 5.16 0.23
C GLN A 96 11.46 4.61 -0.84
N LEU A 97 12.00 3.76 -1.72
CA LEU A 97 11.21 3.02 -2.70
C LEU A 97 11.27 1.53 -2.40
N TYR A 98 10.11 0.89 -2.40
CA TYR A 98 9.97 -0.55 -2.19
C TYR A 98 9.33 -1.23 -3.40
N SER A 99 9.72 -2.48 -3.66
CA SER A 99 8.98 -3.39 -4.53
C SER A 99 7.67 -3.83 -3.83
N ILE A 100 6.74 -4.40 -4.59
CA ILE A 100 5.51 -4.98 -4.02
C ILE A 100 5.76 -6.16 -3.06
N THR A 101 6.94 -6.79 -3.14
CA THR A 101 7.32 -7.88 -2.21
C THR A 101 7.96 -7.34 -0.94
N GLY A 102 8.05 -6.02 -0.77
CA GLY A 102 8.65 -5.35 0.38
C GLY A 102 10.17 -5.22 0.32
N GLU A 103 10.80 -5.50 -0.82
CA GLU A 103 12.24 -5.26 -0.99
C GLU A 103 12.50 -3.75 -1.11
N ARG A 104 13.42 -3.20 -0.31
CA ARG A 104 13.81 -1.79 -0.42
C ARG A 104 14.80 -1.61 -1.58
N LEU A 105 14.34 -0.95 -2.64
CA LEU A 105 15.07 -0.75 -3.90
C LEU A 105 15.91 0.54 -3.88
N TYR A 106 15.44 1.55 -3.16
CA TYR A 106 16.08 2.86 -3.08
C TYR A 106 15.89 3.47 -1.69
N GLU A 107 16.88 4.21 -1.22
CA GLU A 107 16.80 5.03 -0.02
C GLU A 107 17.67 6.28 -0.17
N ARG A 108 17.11 7.44 0.17
CA ARG A 108 17.84 8.69 0.32
C ARG A 108 17.37 9.40 1.58
N LYS A 109 18.32 9.68 2.48
CA LYS A 109 18.07 10.34 3.77
C LYS A 109 18.27 11.85 3.65
N ASP A 110 17.71 12.56 4.63
CA ASP A 110 17.94 13.98 4.86
C ASP A 110 17.65 14.84 3.61
N VAL A 111 16.57 14.52 2.89
CA VAL A 111 16.14 15.26 1.71
C VAL A 111 15.36 16.49 2.16
N SER A 112 15.90 17.66 1.85
CA SER A 112 15.29 18.98 2.13
C SER A 112 15.34 19.81 0.85
N VAL A 113 14.63 19.35 -0.18
CA VAL A 113 14.47 20.04 -1.45
C VAL A 113 12.99 20.00 -1.85
N ASP A 114 12.52 21.07 -2.48
CA ASP A 114 11.12 21.21 -2.89
C ASP A 114 10.74 20.19 -3.99
N GLU A 115 11.70 19.78 -4.81
CA GLU A 115 11.51 18.81 -5.89
C GLU A 115 12.64 17.77 -5.89
N LEU A 116 12.25 16.49 -5.95
CA LEU A 116 13.15 15.37 -6.15
C LEU A 116 12.72 14.53 -7.36
N GLU A 117 13.65 14.29 -8.28
CA GLU A 117 13.47 13.30 -9.34
C GLU A 117 13.94 11.92 -8.86
N LEU A 118 13.10 10.91 -9.08
CA LEU A 118 13.40 9.51 -8.80
C LEU A 118 13.25 8.70 -10.08
N ASP A 119 14.34 8.02 -10.45
CA ASP A 119 14.36 7.12 -11.61
C ASP A 119 14.12 5.67 -11.17
N ALA A 120 12.90 5.21 -11.42
CA ALA A 120 12.47 3.83 -11.24
C ALA A 120 12.61 2.97 -12.52
N SER A 121 13.15 3.52 -13.62
CA SER A 121 13.39 2.77 -14.85
C SER A 121 14.38 1.61 -14.63
N GLN A 122 15.38 1.84 -13.77
CA GLN A 122 16.42 0.87 -13.40
C GLN A 122 15.91 -0.35 -12.62
N PHE A 123 14.73 -0.28 -12.00
CA PHE A 123 14.19 -1.36 -11.17
C PHE A 123 13.26 -2.28 -11.95
N ALA A 124 13.38 -3.58 -11.72
CA ALA A 124 12.44 -4.55 -12.24
C ALA A 124 11.07 -4.40 -11.54
N GLY A 125 9.99 -4.52 -12.31
CA GLY A 125 8.61 -4.41 -11.83
C GLY A 125 7.87 -3.17 -12.31
N GLU A 126 6.54 -3.26 -12.25
CA GLU A 126 5.61 -2.24 -12.74
C GLU A 126 4.91 -1.49 -11.60
N VAL A 127 5.02 -1.96 -10.36
CA VAL A 127 4.38 -1.35 -9.19
C VAL A 127 5.39 -1.21 -8.07
N PHE A 128 5.42 -0.03 -7.47
CA PHE A 128 6.30 0.31 -6.35
C PHE A 128 5.53 1.04 -5.27
N ILE A 129 6.03 0.95 -4.04
CA ILE A 129 5.51 1.70 -2.90
C ILE A 129 6.59 2.70 -2.49
N LEU A 130 6.28 4.00 -2.61
CA LEU A 130 7.10 5.10 -2.15
C LEU A 130 6.73 5.40 -0.69
N HIS A 131 7.72 5.46 0.19
CA HIS A 131 7.58 6.01 1.54
C HIS A 131 8.35 7.33 1.63
N LEU A 132 7.71 8.33 2.20
CA LEU A 132 8.31 9.58 2.66
C LEU A 132 8.21 9.57 4.17
N VAL A 133 9.36 9.55 4.85
CA VAL A 133 9.44 9.41 6.31
C VAL A 133 10.02 10.72 6.88
N GLY A 134 9.17 11.49 7.54
CA GLY A 134 9.57 12.65 8.34
C GLY A 134 9.91 12.26 9.78
N GLU A 135 10.07 13.26 10.65
CA GLU A 135 10.39 13.03 12.07
C GLU A 135 9.24 12.34 12.81
N ASP A 136 8.01 12.86 12.64
CA ASP A 136 6.80 12.37 13.31
C ASP A 136 5.75 11.77 12.37
N SER A 137 6.02 11.78 11.05
CA SER A 137 5.03 11.42 10.03
C SER A 137 5.60 10.47 8.97
N MET A 138 4.70 9.68 8.37
CA MET A 138 5.03 8.84 7.22
C MET A 138 3.91 8.88 6.19
N VAL A 139 4.27 9.26 4.96
CA VAL A 139 3.37 9.25 3.80
C VAL A 139 3.76 8.11 2.86
N LYS A 140 2.76 7.35 2.40
CA LYS A 140 2.95 6.30 1.40
C LYS A 140 2.20 6.63 0.11
N LYS A 141 2.86 6.42 -1.03
CA LYS A 141 2.25 6.59 -2.36
C LYS A 141 2.60 5.38 -3.24
N LYS A 142 1.61 4.86 -3.96
CA LYS A 142 1.82 3.82 -4.98
C LYS A 142 2.28 4.47 -6.28
N ILE A 143 3.32 3.92 -6.88
CA ILE A 143 3.82 4.33 -8.21
C ILE A 143 3.59 3.18 -9.19
N VAL A 144 3.03 3.48 -10.35
CA VAL A 144 2.81 2.53 -11.44
C VAL A 144 3.69 2.90 -12.63
N LYS A 145 4.55 1.97 -13.07
CA LYS A 145 5.36 2.09 -14.28
C LYS A 145 4.69 1.34 -15.43
N TYR A 146 4.65 1.94 -16.62
CA TYR A 146 4.17 1.25 -17.81
C TYR A 146 5.02 0.01 -18.10
N ARG A 147 4.34 -1.04 -18.57
CA ARG A 147 5.01 -2.25 -19.05
C ARG A 147 5.80 -1.91 -20.32
N GLN A 148 7.11 -2.19 -20.30
CA GLN A 148 7.97 -2.08 -21.48
C GLN A 148 7.85 -3.32 -22.37
#